data_AF-A0A4C2E9D1-F1
#
_entry.id   AF-A0A4C2E9D1-F1
#
_cell.length_a   1.000
_cell.length_b   1.000
_cell.length_c   1.000
_cell.angle_alpha   90.00
_cell.angle_beta   90.00
_cell.angle_gamma   90.00
#
_symmetry.space_group_name_H-M   'P 1'
#
loop_
_entity.id
_entity.type
_entity.pdbx_description
1 polymer ?
#
loop_
_entity_poly.entity_id
_entity_poly.type
_entity_poly.pdbx_seq_one_letter_code
_entity_poly.pdbx_strand_id
1 'polypeptide(L)'
;MSLTPLQMDQVRTKVSYSEVDLPYNGYMDILAKVTRLSGNILKGKLQKYCEQQNIDFNGGYIQELETIADQKFLELQSSLDVKKVAQENWDQSNSETVRNMEDKIQDVMPQLEEFRDNLQNRTTRVRELYDSVSKANNELEILLEGRTSLTAPKLQWEKELGTNLTEKLIAQNYLKKTGSSDEEKYRVYDNFTKGPNELRHTNKAIKIDIQRLSEELGAYKTKWLKDADIFSQMTSILREEMGRRDLDIQQAEDEDEEMEDDEEPEEEPDDNEIEDVNQLEEEQDGGITEPVEEGSEEQGEEPIEGGVGAKDSHKEEDSEGTPDR
;
A
#
# COMPACT_ATOMS: atom_id res chain seq x y z
N MET A 1 0.50 21.36 65.86
CA MET A 1 1.71 20.59 66.18
C MET A 1 1.91 19.57 65.07
N SER A 2 3.02 19.61 64.35
CA SER A 2 3.38 18.61 63.34
C SER A 2 4.04 17.41 64.01
N LEU A 3 3.68 16.19 63.57
CA LEU A 3 4.31 14.96 64.04
C LEU A 3 5.77 14.92 63.59
N THR A 4 6.65 14.48 64.48
CA THR A 4 8.07 14.28 64.15
C THR A 4 8.24 13.02 63.28
N PRO A 5 9.27 12.95 62.41
CA PRO A 5 9.55 11.77 61.59
C PRO A 5 9.68 10.48 62.40
N LEU A 6 10.27 10.54 63.60
CA LEU A 6 10.40 9.40 64.50
C LEU A 6 9.02 8.87 64.97
N GLN A 7 8.09 9.78 65.29
CA GLN A 7 6.73 9.40 65.69
C GLN A 7 5.97 8.78 64.52
N MET A 8 6.18 9.27 63.30
CA MET A 8 5.58 8.68 62.10
C MET A 8 6.11 7.26 61.84
N ASP A 9 7.41 7.03 62.01
CA ASP A 9 8.02 5.73 61.83
C ASP A 9 7.54 4.72 62.90
N GLN A 10 7.50 5.14 64.17
CA GLN A 10 6.96 4.31 65.26
C GLN A 10 5.51 3.86 65.00
N VAL A 11 4.67 4.76 64.48
CA VAL A 11 3.29 4.43 64.12
C VAL A 11 3.27 3.48 62.94
N ARG A 12 4.10 3.71 61.90
CA ARG A 12 4.20 2.83 60.75
C ARG A 12 4.60 1.41 61.16
N THR A 13 5.65 1.27 61.96
CA THR A 13 6.09 -0.02 62.50
C THR A 13 4.98 -0.70 63.28
N LYS A 14 4.31 0.02 64.20
CA LYS A 14 3.22 -0.55 65.00
C LYS A 14 2.06 -1.06 64.12
N VAL A 15 1.73 -0.34 63.04
CA VAL A 15 0.69 -0.76 62.10
C VAL A 15 1.14 -1.98 61.29
N SER A 16 2.38 -2.03 60.83
CA SER A 16 2.91 -3.16 60.05
C SER A 16 2.96 -4.48 60.83
N TYR A 17 3.10 -4.43 62.16
CA TYR A 17 3.11 -5.61 63.04
C TYR A 17 1.79 -5.80 63.80
N SER A 18 0.73 -5.07 63.43
CA SER A 18 -0.56 -5.22 64.08
C SER A 18 -1.25 -6.51 63.63
N GLU A 19 -1.09 -7.58 64.40
CA GLU A 19 -1.76 -8.85 64.18
C GLU A 19 -2.88 -9.09 65.20
N VAL A 20 -4.06 -9.47 64.71
CA VAL A 20 -5.19 -9.88 65.54
C VAL A 20 -5.42 -11.37 65.33
N ASP A 21 -4.77 -12.19 66.17
CA ASP A 21 -4.93 -13.64 66.17
C ASP A 21 -5.93 -14.07 67.26
N LEU A 22 -7.17 -14.34 66.85
CA LEU A 22 -8.27 -14.69 67.76
C LEU A 22 -8.04 -16.04 68.47
N PRO A 23 -7.64 -17.13 67.78
CA PRO A 23 -7.29 -18.39 68.45
C PRO A 23 -6.18 -18.24 69.50
N TYR A 24 -5.12 -17.50 69.19
CA TYR A 24 -4.02 -17.25 70.13
C TYR A 24 -4.48 -16.44 71.34
N ASN A 25 -5.18 -15.32 71.11
CA ASN A 25 -5.70 -14.48 72.20
C ASN A 25 -6.69 -15.26 73.08
N GLY A 26 -7.57 -16.07 72.47
CA GLY A 26 -8.53 -16.90 73.19
C GLY A 26 -7.86 -17.91 74.12
N TYR A 27 -6.80 -18.59 73.66
CA TYR A 27 -6.03 -19.52 74.49
C TYR A 27 -5.27 -18.80 75.62
N MET A 28 -4.63 -17.66 75.31
CA MET A 28 -3.90 -16.86 76.31
C MET A 28 -4.81 -16.30 77.40
N ASP A 29 -6.05 -15.95 77.07
CA ASP A 29 -7.05 -15.51 78.04
C ASP A 29 -7.44 -16.64 79.02
N ILE A 30 -7.59 -17.87 78.54
CA ILE A 30 -7.85 -19.02 79.41
C ILE A 30 -6.65 -19.33 80.31
N LEU A 31 -5.43 -19.32 79.76
CA LEU A 31 -4.21 -19.46 80.55
C LEU A 31 -4.10 -18.37 81.63
N ALA A 32 -4.42 -17.12 81.29
CA ALA A 32 -4.42 -16.01 82.22
C ALA A 32 -5.46 -16.20 83.33
N LYS A 33 -6.68 -16.68 83.00
CA LYS A 33 -7.73 -17.01 83.97
C LYS A 33 -7.29 -18.12 84.92
N VAL A 34 -6.75 -19.22 84.41
CA VAL A 34 -6.23 -20.34 85.21
C VAL A 34 -5.09 -19.87 86.11
N THR A 35 -4.13 -19.12 85.56
CA THR A 35 -2.97 -18.61 86.32
C THR A 35 -3.37 -17.67 87.44
N ARG A 36 -4.32 -16.76 87.18
CA ARG A 36 -4.87 -15.85 88.22
C ARG A 36 -5.61 -16.64 89.30
N LEU A 37 -6.42 -17.63 88.92
CA LEU A 37 -7.13 -18.49 89.85
C LEU A 37 -6.16 -19.27 90.74
N SER A 38 -5.17 -19.97 90.16
CA SER A 38 -4.12 -20.68 90.89
C SER A 38 -3.33 -19.75 91.81
N GLY A 39 -2.96 -18.55 91.34
CA GLY A 39 -2.25 -17.57 92.15
C GLY A 39 -3.07 -17.05 93.34
N ASN A 40 -4.39 -16.94 93.20
CA ASN A 40 -5.29 -16.51 94.28
C ASN A 40 -5.60 -17.63 95.27
N ILE A 41 -5.64 -18.89 94.81
CA ILE A 41 -5.69 -20.08 95.67
C ILE A 41 -4.43 -20.14 96.54
N LEU A 42 -3.25 -20.03 95.93
CA LEU A 42 -1.96 -20.06 96.66
C LEU A 42 -1.81 -18.92 97.68
N LYS A 43 -2.40 -17.75 97.40
CA LYS A 43 -2.39 -16.59 98.31
C LYS A 43 -3.50 -16.63 99.37
N GLY A 44 -4.37 -17.64 99.36
CA GLY A 44 -5.52 -17.73 100.26
C GLY A 44 -6.58 -16.64 100.06
N LYS A 45 -6.64 -16.01 98.87
CA LYS A 45 -7.54 -14.89 98.54
C LYS A 45 -8.66 -15.28 97.56
N LEU A 46 -9.00 -16.57 97.51
CA LEU A 46 -9.98 -17.10 96.56
C LEU A 46 -11.35 -16.40 96.66
N GLN A 47 -11.86 -16.20 97.87
CA GLN A 47 -13.18 -15.61 98.11
C GLN A 47 -13.30 -14.19 97.55
N LYS A 48 -12.24 -13.37 97.71
CA LYS A 48 -12.16 -12.02 97.13
C LYS A 48 -12.13 -12.03 95.59
N TYR A 49 -11.50 -13.05 94.99
CA TYR A 49 -11.46 -13.20 93.55
C TYR A 49 -12.82 -13.63 92.98
N CYS A 50 -13.49 -14.57 93.64
CA CYS A 50 -14.86 -14.99 93.31
C CYS A 50 -15.86 -13.83 93.35
N GLU A 51 -15.80 -12.99 94.38
CA GLU A 51 -16.63 -11.79 94.51
C GLU A 51 -16.35 -10.73 93.43
N GLN A 52 -15.08 -10.54 93.05
CA GLN A 52 -14.67 -9.54 92.05
C GLN A 52 -15.00 -9.94 90.60
N GLN A 53 -14.94 -11.24 90.30
CA GLN A 53 -15.16 -11.76 88.96
C GLN A 53 -16.57 -12.36 88.79
N ASN A 54 -17.39 -12.34 89.84
CA ASN A 54 -18.72 -12.95 89.87
C ASN A 54 -18.68 -14.44 89.47
N ILE A 55 -17.75 -15.20 90.07
CA ILE A 55 -17.51 -16.61 89.78
C ILE A 55 -17.82 -17.46 91.01
N ASP A 56 -18.73 -18.42 90.86
CA ASP A 56 -18.95 -19.48 91.85
C ASP A 56 -17.96 -20.62 91.64
N PHE A 57 -16.89 -20.65 92.43
CA PHE A 57 -15.86 -21.69 92.33
C PHE A 57 -16.39 -23.03 92.86
N ASN A 58 -16.85 -23.89 91.95
CA ASN A 58 -17.36 -25.24 92.23
C ASN A 58 -16.74 -26.28 91.27
N GLY A 59 -17.02 -27.57 91.49
CA GLY A 59 -16.50 -28.65 90.63
C GLY A 59 -16.98 -28.59 89.18
N GLY A 60 -18.18 -28.06 88.93
CA GLY A 60 -18.71 -27.85 87.58
C GLY A 60 -17.97 -26.75 86.82
N TYR A 61 -17.59 -25.66 87.50
CA TYR A 61 -16.78 -24.58 86.94
C TYR A 61 -15.37 -25.07 86.56
N ILE A 62 -14.79 -25.99 87.33
CA ILE A 62 -13.50 -26.60 86.99
C ILE A 62 -13.62 -27.45 85.71
N GLN A 63 -14.67 -28.28 85.60
CA GLN A 63 -14.94 -29.06 84.38
C GLN A 63 -15.21 -28.18 83.16
N GLU A 64 -15.97 -27.09 83.33
CA GLU A 64 -16.22 -26.12 82.27
C GLU A 64 -14.91 -25.45 81.83
N LEU A 65 -14.07 -25.05 82.78
CA LEU A 65 -12.77 -24.43 82.48
C LEU A 65 -11.82 -25.40 81.78
N GLU A 66 -11.81 -26.67 82.17
CA GLU A 66 -11.06 -27.74 81.51
C GLU A 66 -11.54 -27.95 80.08
N THR A 67 -12.86 -28.09 79.89
CA THR A 67 -13.47 -28.26 78.56
C THR A 67 -13.16 -27.06 77.64
N ILE A 68 -13.27 -25.84 78.16
CA ILE A 68 -12.96 -24.62 77.41
C ILE A 68 -11.46 -24.55 77.09
N ALA A 69 -10.59 -24.94 78.02
CA ALA A 69 -9.14 -24.96 77.80
C ALA A 69 -8.76 -25.93 76.68
N ASP A 70 -9.32 -27.15 76.69
CA ASP A 70 -9.12 -28.14 75.63
C ASP A 70 -9.63 -27.64 74.28
N GLN A 71 -10.82 -27.04 74.24
CA GLN A 71 -11.37 -26.46 73.02
C GLN A 71 -10.49 -25.34 72.46
N LYS A 72 -10.03 -24.42 73.31
CA LYS A 72 -9.17 -23.30 72.89
C LYS A 72 -7.77 -23.74 72.47
N PHE A 73 -7.23 -24.78 73.11
CA PHE A 73 -5.99 -25.40 72.67
C PHE A 73 -6.15 -26.03 71.27
N LEU A 74 -7.23 -26.78 71.06
CA LEU A 74 -7.50 -27.44 69.78
C LEU A 74 -7.75 -26.42 68.65
N GLU A 75 -8.44 -25.32 68.96
CA GLU A 75 -8.67 -24.20 68.03
C GLU A 75 -7.36 -23.55 67.58
N LEU A 76 -6.45 -23.27 68.53
CA LEU A 76 -5.13 -22.71 68.23
C LEU A 76 -4.28 -23.69 67.41
N GLN A 77 -4.26 -24.97 67.80
CA GLN A 77 -3.53 -26.00 67.08
C GLN A 77 -4.01 -26.13 65.63
N SER A 78 -5.32 -26.22 65.43
CA SER A 78 -5.94 -26.28 64.09
C SER A 78 -5.62 -25.03 63.26
N SER A 79 -5.69 -23.83 63.86
CA SER A 79 -5.35 -22.59 63.18
C SER A 79 -3.89 -22.56 62.70
N LEU A 80 -2.97 -23.03 63.53
CA LEU A 80 -1.55 -23.11 63.19
C LEU A 80 -1.30 -24.13 62.07
N ASP A 81 -1.93 -25.30 62.13
CA ASP A 81 -1.80 -26.34 61.11
C ASP A 81 -2.33 -25.85 59.74
N VAL A 82 -3.47 -25.15 59.71
CA VAL A 82 -4.01 -24.55 58.48
C VAL A 82 -3.05 -23.50 57.91
N LYS A 83 -2.51 -22.60 58.74
CA LYS A 83 -1.55 -21.58 58.29
C LYS A 83 -0.28 -22.23 57.72
N LYS A 84 0.21 -23.29 58.35
CA LYS A 84 1.40 -24.03 57.89
C LYS A 84 1.15 -24.70 56.53
N VAL A 85 0.04 -25.41 56.38
CA VAL A 85 -0.32 -26.07 55.11
C VAL A 85 -0.55 -25.04 54.00
N ALA A 86 -1.20 -23.91 54.32
CA ALA A 86 -1.38 -22.83 53.36
C ALA A 86 -0.04 -22.25 52.87
N GLN A 87 0.91 -22.05 53.78
CA GLN A 87 2.25 -21.58 53.44
C GLN A 87 3.00 -22.61 52.57
N GLU A 88 2.98 -23.89 52.94
CA GLU A 88 3.61 -24.96 52.16
C GLU A 88 3.02 -25.09 50.75
N ASN A 89 1.69 -25.02 50.63
CA ASN A 89 1.00 -25.02 49.34
C ASN A 89 1.39 -23.81 48.49
N TRP A 90 1.49 -22.63 49.10
CA TRP A 90 1.92 -21.42 48.39
C TRP A 90 3.36 -21.53 47.91
N ASP A 91 4.28 -21.98 48.76
CA ASP A 91 5.69 -22.18 48.41
C ASP A 91 5.86 -23.20 47.28
N GLN A 92 5.13 -24.32 47.35
CA GLN A 92 5.14 -25.34 46.30
C GLN A 92 4.58 -24.82 44.98
N SER A 93 3.41 -24.17 45.01
CA SER A 93 2.77 -23.62 43.81
C SER A 93 3.62 -22.53 43.16
N ASN A 94 4.24 -21.67 43.96
CA ASN A 94 5.12 -20.62 43.48
C ASN A 94 6.40 -21.21 42.85
N SER A 95 7.02 -22.19 43.50
CA SER A 95 8.20 -22.90 42.97
C SER A 95 7.90 -23.62 41.65
N GLU A 96 6.76 -24.31 41.57
CA GLU A 96 6.30 -24.97 40.34
C GLU A 96 6.03 -23.96 39.23
N THR A 97 5.41 -22.82 39.55
CA THR A 97 5.16 -21.74 38.58
C THR A 97 6.46 -21.19 38.01
N VAL A 98 7.44 -20.89 38.87
CA VAL A 98 8.76 -20.40 38.44
C VAL A 98 9.44 -21.42 37.54
N ARG A 99 9.48 -22.70 37.95
CA ARG A 99 10.08 -23.78 37.15
C ARG A 99 9.40 -23.95 35.80
N ASN A 100 8.06 -23.97 35.78
CA ASN A 100 7.28 -24.06 34.54
C ASN A 100 7.52 -22.86 33.62
N MET A 101 7.74 -21.66 34.16
CA MET A 101 8.11 -20.50 33.36
C MET A 101 9.51 -20.66 32.77
N GLU A 102 10.50 -21.07 33.57
CA GLU A 102 11.87 -21.29 33.11
C GLU A 102 11.95 -22.34 32.00
N ASP A 103 11.26 -23.48 32.17
CA ASP A 103 11.24 -24.56 31.19
C ASP A 103 10.51 -24.12 29.91
N LYS A 104 9.32 -23.50 30.02
CA LYS A 104 8.56 -23.06 28.84
C LYS A 104 9.25 -21.94 28.06
N ILE A 105 9.99 -21.06 28.72
CA ILE A 105 10.72 -19.99 28.02
C ILE A 105 11.75 -20.59 27.07
N GLN A 106 12.42 -21.68 27.45
CA GLN A 106 13.40 -22.33 26.56
C GLN A 106 12.75 -22.91 25.30
N ASP A 107 11.52 -23.40 25.40
CA ASP A 107 10.79 -23.98 24.26
C ASP A 107 10.09 -22.93 23.39
N VAL A 108 9.56 -21.85 24.00
CA VAL A 108 8.77 -20.82 23.32
C VAL A 108 9.67 -19.76 22.68
N MET A 109 10.82 -19.46 23.26
CA MET A 109 11.71 -18.42 22.73
C MET A 109 12.17 -18.70 21.28
N PRO A 110 12.62 -19.92 20.92
CA PRO A 110 13.00 -20.22 19.53
C PRO A 110 11.84 -20.08 18.54
N GLN A 111 10.62 -20.45 18.94
CA GLN A 111 9.42 -20.30 18.10
C GLN A 111 9.09 -18.82 17.87
N LEU A 112 9.28 -17.99 18.89
CA LEU A 112 9.09 -16.55 18.79
C LEU A 112 10.14 -15.89 17.88
N GLU A 113 11.39 -16.36 17.95
CA GLU A 113 12.47 -15.93 17.05
C GLU A 113 12.17 -16.30 15.60
N GLU A 114 11.71 -17.54 15.34
CA GLU A 114 11.30 -17.97 13.99
C GLU A 114 10.15 -17.10 13.44
N PHE A 115 9.14 -16.82 14.28
CA PHE A 115 8.03 -15.96 13.88
C PHE A 115 8.49 -14.53 13.56
N ARG A 116 9.40 -13.99 14.38
CA ARG A 116 10.00 -12.67 14.15
C ARG A 116 10.76 -12.63 12.83
N ASP A 117 11.59 -13.63 12.56
CA ASP A 117 12.40 -13.69 11.34
C ASP A 117 11.52 -13.82 10.09
N ASN A 118 10.47 -14.65 10.16
CA ASN A 118 9.49 -14.77 9.08
C ASN A 118 8.79 -13.43 8.81
N LEU A 119 8.35 -12.73 9.86
CA LEU A 119 7.70 -11.43 9.73
C LEU A 119 8.66 -10.40 9.11
N GLN A 120 9.91 -10.36 9.57
CA GLN A 120 10.92 -9.47 9.03
C GLN A 120 11.19 -9.75 7.54
N ASN A 121 11.31 -11.01 7.14
CA ASN A 121 11.48 -11.40 5.73
C ASN A 121 10.29 -10.97 4.87
N ARG A 122 9.06 -11.15 5.37
CA ARG A 122 7.85 -10.68 4.69
C ARG A 122 7.84 -9.17 4.52
N THR A 123 8.19 -8.42 5.57
CA THR A 123 8.28 -6.95 5.50
C THR A 123 9.34 -6.50 4.49
N THR A 124 10.51 -7.13 4.45
CA THR A 124 11.55 -6.82 3.46
C THR A 124 11.06 -7.03 2.04
N ARG A 125 10.40 -8.17 1.75
CA ARG A 125 9.84 -8.44 0.43
C ARG A 125 8.78 -7.42 0.01
N VAL A 126 7.96 -6.95 0.95
CA VAL A 126 6.98 -5.90 0.71
C VAL A 126 7.68 -4.57 0.38
N ARG A 127 8.74 -4.20 1.12
CA ARG A 127 9.54 -3.00 0.81
C ARG A 127 10.18 -3.07 -0.57
N GLU A 128 10.77 -4.21 -0.92
CA GLU A 128 11.34 -4.43 -2.27
C GLU A 128 10.29 -4.27 -3.37
N LEU A 129 9.05 -4.72 -3.12
CA LEU A 129 7.95 -4.51 -4.06
C LEU A 129 7.61 -3.03 -4.22
N TYR A 130 7.52 -2.27 -3.12
CA TYR A 130 7.30 -0.82 -3.18
C TYR A 130 8.41 -0.10 -3.94
N ASP A 131 9.67 -0.46 -3.69
CA ASP A 131 10.82 0.13 -4.40
C ASP A 131 10.78 -0.21 -5.89
N SER A 132 10.39 -1.44 -6.24
CA SER A 132 10.23 -1.87 -7.64
C SER A 132 9.14 -1.06 -8.36
N VAL A 133 7.98 -0.88 -7.73
CA VAL A 133 6.89 -0.06 -8.28
C VAL A 133 7.31 1.39 -8.42
N SER A 134 8.01 1.95 -7.42
CA SER A 134 8.53 3.32 -7.49
C SER A 134 9.51 3.50 -8.65
N LYS A 135 10.43 2.55 -8.87
CA LYS A 135 11.35 2.57 -10.01
C LYS A 135 10.62 2.50 -11.34
N ALA A 136 9.66 1.59 -11.48
CA ALA A 136 8.86 1.48 -12.70
C ALA A 136 8.06 2.75 -12.98
N ASN A 137 7.47 3.37 -11.95
CA ASN A 137 6.76 4.64 -12.10
C ASN A 137 7.69 5.78 -12.52
N ASN A 138 8.88 5.86 -11.94
CA ASN A 138 9.88 6.86 -12.31
C ASN A 138 10.37 6.66 -13.76
N GLU A 139 10.59 5.41 -14.19
CA GLU A 139 10.92 5.11 -15.60
C GLU A 139 9.78 5.49 -16.55
N LEU A 140 8.52 5.28 -16.15
CA LEU A 140 7.34 5.70 -16.92
C LEU A 140 7.22 7.22 -16.99
N GLU A 141 7.48 7.95 -15.90
CA GLU A 141 7.48 9.40 -15.89
C GLU A 141 8.55 9.96 -16.84
N ILE A 142 9.77 9.41 -16.82
CA ILE A 142 10.84 9.76 -17.75
C ILE A 142 10.43 9.49 -19.21
N LEU A 143 9.70 8.39 -19.48
CA LEU A 143 9.14 8.11 -20.82
C LEU A 143 8.08 9.15 -21.24
N LEU A 144 7.23 9.60 -20.32
CA LEU A 144 6.18 10.59 -20.55
C LEU A 144 6.73 12.01 -20.79
N GLU A 145 7.85 12.38 -20.16
CA GLU A 145 8.51 13.67 -20.41
C GLU A 145 9.12 13.79 -21.81
N GLY A 146 9.08 12.73 -22.62
CA GLY A 146 9.48 12.75 -24.04
C GLY A 146 10.98 12.89 -24.28
N ARG A 147 11.81 12.85 -23.23
CA ARG A 147 13.27 12.96 -23.28
C ARG A 147 13.96 11.60 -23.10
N THR A 148 13.42 10.56 -23.71
CA THR A 148 13.96 9.21 -23.55
C THR A 148 14.88 8.82 -24.68
N SER A 149 15.98 8.14 -24.30
CA SER A 149 16.93 7.60 -25.26
C SER A 149 17.00 6.09 -25.11
N LEU A 150 16.70 5.37 -26.17
CA LEU A 150 16.87 3.91 -26.21
C LEU A 150 18.25 3.59 -26.75
N THR A 151 19.01 2.77 -26.03
CA THR A 151 20.37 2.36 -26.44
C THR A 151 20.44 0.84 -26.51
N ALA A 152 20.81 0.31 -27.67
CA ALA A 152 20.94 -1.12 -27.91
C ALA A 152 22.05 -1.42 -28.94
N PRO A 153 22.67 -2.62 -28.91
CA PRO A 153 23.64 -3.05 -29.93
C PRO A 153 22.97 -3.23 -31.30
N LYS A 154 23.76 -3.08 -32.38
CA LYS A 154 23.27 -3.19 -33.77
C LYS A 154 22.47 -4.47 -34.04
N LEU A 155 22.97 -5.61 -33.57
CA LEU A 155 22.31 -6.91 -33.71
C LEU A 155 20.90 -6.95 -33.11
N GLN A 156 20.65 -6.25 -31.99
CA GLN A 156 19.31 -6.20 -31.40
C GLN A 156 18.38 -5.30 -32.22
N TRP A 157 18.88 -4.17 -32.73
CA TRP A 157 18.11 -3.32 -33.64
C TRP A 157 17.73 -4.04 -34.93
N GLU A 158 18.68 -4.76 -35.54
CA GLU A 158 18.42 -5.54 -36.76
C GLU A 158 17.38 -6.64 -36.54
N LYS A 159 17.37 -7.26 -35.35
CA LYS A 159 16.39 -8.29 -34.99
C LYS A 159 14.98 -7.72 -34.85
N GLU A 160 14.81 -6.57 -34.21
CA GLU A 160 13.49 -5.99 -33.92
C GLU A 160 12.93 -5.13 -35.08
N LEU A 161 13.78 -4.37 -35.79
CA LEU A 161 13.38 -3.47 -36.88
C LEU A 161 13.60 -4.06 -38.28
N GLY A 162 14.46 -5.06 -38.41
CA GLY A 162 14.92 -5.61 -39.68
C GLY A 162 16.19 -4.91 -40.21
N THR A 163 17.00 -5.66 -40.96
CA THR A 163 18.30 -5.21 -41.50
C THR A 163 18.17 -3.97 -42.41
N ASN A 164 17.24 -4.02 -43.37
CA ASN A 164 17.03 -2.95 -44.35
C ASN A 164 16.64 -1.61 -43.71
N LEU A 165 15.83 -1.61 -42.66
CA LEU A 165 15.41 -0.39 -41.97
C LEU A 165 16.55 0.13 -41.07
N THR A 166 17.24 -0.77 -40.38
CA THR A 166 18.36 -0.42 -39.49
C THR A 166 19.49 0.25 -40.26
N GLU A 167 19.87 -0.27 -41.43
CA GLU A 167 20.88 0.34 -42.30
C GLU A 167 20.49 1.74 -42.76
N LYS A 168 19.22 1.94 -43.16
CA LYS A 168 18.69 3.26 -43.53
C LYS A 168 18.74 4.26 -42.36
N LEU A 169 18.33 3.82 -41.16
CA LEU A 169 18.34 4.67 -39.96
C LEU A 169 19.76 5.04 -39.49
N ILE A 170 20.73 4.16 -39.70
CA ILE A 170 22.15 4.46 -39.47
C ILE A 170 22.66 5.45 -40.52
N ALA A 171 22.37 5.22 -41.81
CA ALA A 171 22.79 6.11 -42.90
C ALA A 171 22.20 7.54 -42.77
N GLN A 172 20.97 7.65 -42.27
CA GLN A 172 20.30 8.93 -42.01
C GLN A 172 20.72 9.60 -40.70
N ASN A 173 21.71 9.07 -39.97
CA ASN A 173 22.17 9.57 -38.66
C ASN A 173 21.07 9.65 -37.58
N TYR A 174 19.99 8.87 -37.73
CA TYR A 174 18.94 8.75 -36.71
C TYR A 174 19.40 7.86 -35.55
N LEU A 175 20.03 6.72 -35.89
CA LEU A 175 20.73 5.85 -34.94
C LEU A 175 22.15 6.37 -34.71
N LYS A 176 22.40 7.05 -33.59
CA LYS A 176 23.73 7.61 -33.27
C LYS A 176 24.60 6.58 -32.56
N LYS A 177 25.78 6.30 -33.13
CA LYS A 177 26.78 5.44 -32.51
C LYS A 177 27.25 6.05 -31.19
N THR A 178 27.06 5.32 -30.09
CA THR A 178 27.36 5.74 -28.73
C THR A 178 28.14 4.61 -28.03
N GLY A 179 29.45 4.76 -27.87
CA GLY A 179 30.31 3.77 -27.22
C GLY A 179 31.76 3.80 -27.71
N SER A 180 32.72 3.39 -26.87
CA SER A 180 34.11 3.13 -27.27
C SER A 180 34.25 1.73 -27.87
N SER A 181 35.27 1.58 -28.74
CA SER A 181 35.58 0.52 -29.72
C SER A 181 35.16 -0.94 -29.49
N ASP A 182 34.83 -1.39 -28.27
CA ASP A 182 34.59 -2.80 -27.97
C ASP A 182 33.10 -3.21 -27.94
N GLU A 183 32.16 -2.27 -27.83
CA GLU A 183 30.71 -2.55 -27.98
C GLU A 183 30.02 -1.42 -28.75
N GLU A 184 29.83 -1.58 -30.06
CA GLU A 184 29.09 -0.62 -30.89
C GLU A 184 27.60 -0.61 -30.51
N LYS A 185 27.22 0.31 -29.61
CA LYS A 185 25.83 0.57 -29.26
C LYS A 185 25.31 1.76 -30.07
N TYR A 186 24.05 1.69 -30.44
CA TYR A 186 23.35 2.73 -31.17
C TYR A 186 22.23 3.28 -30.28
N ARG A 187 22.20 4.61 -30.18
CA ARG A 187 21.22 5.37 -29.41
C ARG A 187 20.23 6.05 -30.35
N VAL A 188 18.95 5.94 -30.03
CA VAL A 188 17.85 6.72 -30.61
C VAL A 188 17.35 7.71 -29.59
N TYR A 189 17.06 8.93 -30.03
CA TYR A 189 16.28 9.91 -29.28
C TYR A 189 14.94 10.05 -29.99
N ASP A 190 13.88 9.58 -29.37
CA ASP A 190 12.53 9.59 -29.95
C ASP A 190 11.49 9.75 -28.85
N ASN A 191 10.28 10.10 -29.26
CA ASN A 191 9.15 10.29 -28.38
C ASN A 191 8.44 8.95 -28.14
N PHE A 192 8.67 8.36 -26.96
CA PHE A 192 8.04 7.10 -26.54
C PHE A 192 6.83 7.30 -25.62
N THR A 193 6.17 8.47 -25.67
CA THR A 193 5.00 8.79 -24.84
C THR A 193 3.79 7.89 -25.10
N LYS A 194 3.66 7.35 -26.31
CA LYS A 194 2.55 6.46 -26.67
C LYS A 194 2.82 5.02 -26.26
N GLY A 195 1.80 4.37 -25.70
CA GLY A 195 1.89 2.98 -25.26
C GLY A 195 2.18 2.00 -26.41
N PRO A 196 2.90 0.88 -26.17
CA PRO A 196 3.22 -0.10 -27.21
C PRO A 196 1.98 -0.67 -27.93
N ASN A 197 0.87 -0.84 -27.22
CA ASN A 197 -0.38 -1.35 -27.80
C ASN A 197 -1.04 -0.32 -28.73
N GLU A 198 -1.01 0.97 -28.37
CA GLU A 198 -1.51 2.05 -29.23
C GLU A 198 -0.62 2.22 -30.47
N LEU A 199 0.71 2.16 -30.30
CA LEU A 199 1.67 2.19 -31.41
C LEU A 199 1.47 1.01 -32.38
N ARG A 200 1.16 -0.19 -31.87
CA ARG A 200 0.82 -1.35 -32.72
C ARG A 200 -0.47 -1.13 -33.50
N HIS A 201 -1.50 -0.58 -32.87
CA HIS A 201 -2.77 -0.29 -33.52
C HIS A 201 -2.62 0.77 -34.62
N THR A 202 -1.97 1.89 -34.29
CA THR A 202 -1.69 2.97 -35.26
C THR A 202 -0.80 2.50 -36.40
N ASN A 203 0.24 1.70 -36.13
CA ASN A 203 1.08 1.12 -37.20
C ASN A 203 0.27 0.21 -38.14
N LYS A 204 -0.67 -0.57 -37.61
CA LYS A 204 -1.57 -1.38 -38.42
C LYS A 204 -2.48 -0.53 -39.30
N ALA A 205 -3.04 0.56 -38.75
CA ALA A 205 -3.86 1.50 -39.51
C ALA A 205 -3.04 2.17 -40.63
N ILE A 206 -1.86 2.69 -40.31
CA ILE A 206 -0.95 3.31 -41.29
C ILE A 206 -0.59 2.33 -42.42
N LYS A 207 -0.37 1.05 -42.12
CA LYS A 207 -0.10 0.04 -43.15
C LYS A 207 -1.28 -0.17 -44.09
N ILE A 208 -2.51 -0.19 -43.55
CA ILE A 208 -3.73 -0.30 -44.35
C ILE A 208 -3.88 0.95 -45.24
N ASP A 209 -3.64 2.14 -44.68
CA ASP A 209 -3.72 3.39 -45.42
C ASP A 209 -2.66 3.46 -46.53
N ILE A 210 -1.42 3.04 -46.26
CA ILE A 210 -0.36 2.95 -47.28
C ILE A 210 -0.77 1.98 -48.40
N GLN A 211 -1.37 0.84 -48.06
CA GLN A 211 -1.84 -0.10 -49.06
C GLN A 211 -2.95 0.52 -49.92
N ARG A 212 -3.94 1.17 -49.30
CA ARG A 212 -5.02 1.87 -50.00
C ARG A 212 -4.47 2.95 -50.93
N LEU A 213 -3.56 3.79 -50.44
CA LEU A 213 -2.93 4.85 -51.24
C LEU A 213 -2.11 4.28 -52.41
N SER A 214 -1.45 3.14 -52.22
CA SER A 214 -0.73 2.46 -53.31
C SER A 214 -1.68 1.94 -54.40
N GLU A 215 -2.85 1.42 -54.01
CA GLU A 215 -3.88 0.96 -54.95
C GLU A 215 -4.51 2.14 -55.70
N GLU A 216 -4.82 3.23 -55.00
CA GLU A 216 -5.31 4.48 -55.59
C GLU A 216 -4.29 5.08 -56.56
N LEU A 217 -3.01 5.14 -56.20
CA LEU A 217 -1.95 5.61 -57.09
C LEU A 217 -1.83 4.73 -58.35
N GLY A 218 -1.98 3.41 -58.21
CA GLY A 218 -2.04 2.49 -59.34
C GLY A 218 -3.24 2.76 -60.25
N ALA A 219 -4.40 3.06 -59.67
CA ALA A 219 -5.60 3.43 -60.41
C ALA A 219 -5.42 4.76 -61.15
N TYR A 220 -4.87 5.79 -60.49
CA TYR A 220 -4.56 7.08 -61.11
C TYR A 220 -3.56 6.93 -62.24
N LYS A 221 -2.48 6.16 -62.05
CA LYS A 221 -1.51 5.87 -63.10
C LYS A 221 -2.18 5.22 -64.32
N THR A 222 -3.08 4.27 -64.09
CA THR A 222 -3.81 3.59 -65.17
C THR A 222 -4.75 4.55 -65.89
N LYS A 223 -5.42 5.44 -65.15
CA LYS A 223 -6.27 6.48 -65.72
C LYS A 223 -5.45 7.43 -66.59
N TRP A 224 -4.32 7.92 -66.11
CA TRP A 224 -3.41 8.76 -66.87
C TRP A 224 -2.85 8.08 -68.11
N LEU A 225 -2.54 6.78 -68.06
CA LEU A 225 -2.11 6.05 -69.25
C LEU A 225 -3.23 5.94 -70.29
N LYS A 226 -4.48 5.69 -69.88
CA LYS A 226 -5.63 5.69 -70.79
C LYS A 226 -5.88 7.07 -71.39
N ASP A 227 -5.79 8.12 -70.58
CA ASP A 227 -5.93 9.49 -71.05
C ASP A 227 -4.80 9.82 -72.04
N ALA A 228 -3.56 9.41 -71.78
CA ALA A 228 -2.44 9.56 -72.69
C ALA A 228 -2.63 8.80 -74.02
N ASP A 229 -3.22 7.60 -74.00
CA ASP A 229 -3.58 6.86 -75.21
C ASP A 229 -4.65 7.59 -76.03
N ILE A 230 -5.67 8.15 -75.36
CA ILE A 230 -6.69 8.98 -76.01
C ILE A 230 -6.06 10.23 -76.62
N PHE A 231 -5.18 10.92 -75.87
CA PHE A 231 -4.44 12.07 -76.38
C PHE A 231 -3.52 11.67 -77.55
N SER A 232 -2.91 10.50 -77.54
CA SER A 232 -2.10 9.99 -78.65
C SER A 232 -2.95 9.76 -79.91
N GLN A 233 -4.14 9.17 -79.77
CA GLN A 233 -5.10 9.02 -80.86
C GLN A 233 -5.56 10.38 -81.40
N MET A 234 -5.90 11.31 -80.50
CA MET A 234 -6.30 12.68 -80.86
C MET A 234 -5.17 13.42 -81.58
N THR A 235 -3.93 13.28 -81.09
CA THR A 235 -2.72 13.84 -81.71
C THR A 235 -2.44 13.19 -83.06
N SER A 236 -2.71 11.90 -83.24
CA SER A 236 -2.58 11.22 -84.52
C SER A 236 -3.58 11.74 -85.55
N ILE A 237 -4.84 11.95 -85.15
CA ILE A 237 -5.88 12.55 -86.00
C ILE A 237 -5.48 13.99 -86.34
N LEU A 238 -5.05 14.78 -85.35
CA LEU A 238 -4.56 16.14 -85.57
C LEU A 238 -3.33 16.17 -86.49
N ARG A 239 -2.42 15.20 -86.38
CA ARG A 239 -1.25 15.08 -87.26
C ARG A 239 -1.63 14.68 -88.68
N GLU A 240 -2.60 13.76 -88.85
CA GLU A 240 -3.14 13.41 -90.17
C GLU A 240 -3.88 14.60 -90.80
N GLU A 241 -4.60 15.38 -90.00
CA GLU A 241 -5.29 16.58 -90.44
C GLU A 241 -4.32 17.71 -90.79
N MET A 242 -3.26 17.93 -90.00
CA MET A 242 -2.14 18.80 -90.38
C MET A 242 -1.46 18.32 -91.66
N GLY A 243 -1.23 17.02 -91.83
CA GLY A 243 -0.67 16.46 -93.06
C GLY A 243 -1.59 16.62 -94.27
N ARG A 244 -2.91 16.60 -94.08
CA ARG A 244 -3.89 16.95 -95.14
C ARG A 244 -3.88 18.44 -95.45
N ARG A 245 -3.74 19.31 -94.46
CA ARG A 245 -3.56 20.75 -94.68
C ARG A 245 -2.26 21.03 -95.42
N ASP A 246 -1.17 20.33 -95.11
CA ASP A 246 0.10 20.41 -95.85
C ASP A 246 -0.04 19.92 -97.32
N LEU A 247 -0.85 18.89 -97.57
CA LEU A 247 -1.16 18.40 -98.92
C LEU A 247 -2.09 19.33 -99.72
N ASP A 248 -3.04 19.99 -99.05
CA ASP A 248 -3.88 21.04 -99.64
C ASP A 248 -3.08 22.33 -99.91
N ILE A 249 -2.02 22.61 -99.15
CA ILE A 249 -1.08 23.70 -99.42
C ILE A 249 -0.18 23.35 -100.62
N GLN A 250 0.35 22.12 -100.72
CA GLN A 250 1.16 21.71 -101.87
C GLN A 250 0.38 21.55 -103.19
N GLN A 251 -0.96 21.41 -103.17
CA GLN A 251 -1.79 21.48 -104.38
C GLN A 251 -2.26 22.91 -104.72
N ALA A 252 -2.01 23.89 -103.84
CA ALA A 252 -2.36 25.29 -104.04
C ALA A 252 -1.15 26.20 -104.33
N GLU A 253 0.08 25.67 -104.33
CA GLU A 253 1.33 26.42 -104.57
C GLU A 253 1.90 26.21 -105.99
N ASP A 254 1.03 26.13 -107.00
CA ASP A 254 1.43 26.10 -108.43
C ASP A 254 0.82 27.27 -109.23
N GLU A 255 0.53 28.38 -108.56
CA GLU A 255 0.26 29.69 -109.18
C GLU A 255 0.56 30.80 -108.15
N ASP A 256 1.78 31.36 -108.25
CA ASP A 256 2.13 32.80 -108.21
C ASP A 256 1.36 33.72 -107.23
N GLU A 257 1.96 34.62 -106.47
CA GLU A 257 3.27 35.27 -106.53
C GLU A 257 3.33 36.18 -105.28
N GLU A 258 4.53 36.37 -104.75
CA GLU A 258 5.08 37.67 -104.32
C GLU A 258 4.54 38.44 -103.09
N MET A 259 5.56 38.81 -102.27
CA MET A 259 5.72 40.04 -101.49
C MET A 259 4.97 40.08 -100.13
N GLU A 260 5.55 40.54 -99.03
CA GLU A 260 6.61 41.52 -98.86
C GLU A 260 7.15 41.42 -97.43
N ASP A 261 8.44 41.72 -97.25
CA ASP A 261 9.05 42.15 -95.99
C ASP A 261 8.16 43.16 -95.26
N ASP A 262 7.99 43.05 -93.94
CA ASP A 262 8.64 44.01 -93.04
C ASP A 262 8.40 43.73 -91.54
N GLU A 263 9.48 43.94 -90.82
CA GLU A 263 9.59 44.50 -89.47
C GLU A 263 9.08 43.71 -88.24
N GLU A 264 10.06 43.04 -87.60
CA GLU A 264 10.16 43.05 -86.13
C GLU A 264 10.04 44.50 -85.59
N PRO A 265 9.42 44.68 -84.41
CA PRO A 265 10.32 44.90 -83.27
C PRO A 265 9.94 44.13 -82.01
N GLU A 266 11.01 43.82 -81.27
CA GLU A 266 11.08 43.46 -79.86
C GLU A 266 10.17 44.35 -78.98
N GLU A 267 9.46 43.74 -78.03
CA GLU A 267 9.19 44.38 -76.73
C GLU A 267 8.99 43.32 -75.63
N GLU A 268 9.59 43.62 -74.47
CA GLU A 268 9.90 42.77 -73.33
C GLU A 268 8.67 42.16 -72.63
N PRO A 269 8.84 41.05 -71.88
CA PRO A 269 7.82 40.55 -70.97
C PRO A 269 7.91 41.31 -69.64
N ASP A 270 6.84 42.01 -69.26
CA ASP A 270 6.68 42.39 -67.86
C ASP A 270 5.23 42.24 -67.38
N ASP A 271 5.14 41.53 -66.26
CA ASP A 271 4.09 41.42 -65.26
C ASP A 271 2.62 41.59 -65.66
N ASN A 272 1.88 40.48 -65.55
CA ASN A 272 0.66 40.49 -64.75
C ASN A 272 0.41 39.12 -64.10
N GLU A 273 0.53 39.15 -62.77
CA GLU A 273 0.03 38.18 -61.82
C GLU A 273 -1.39 37.71 -62.18
N ILE A 274 -1.58 36.39 -62.25
CA ILE A 274 -2.90 35.78 -62.06
C ILE A 274 -2.72 34.71 -60.99
N GLU A 275 -3.04 35.11 -59.75
CA GLU A 275 -3.28 34.24 -58.62
C GLU A 275 -4.52 33.38 -58.87
N ASP A 276 -4.34 32.07 -58.70
CA ASP A 276 -5.42 31.09 -58.73
C ASP A 276 -5.90 30.83 -57.27
N VAL A 277 -7.13 31.29 -57.00
CA VAL A 277 -8.21 30.54 -56.33
C VAL A 277 -7.97 29.94 -54.93
N ASN A 278 -8.59 30.56 -53.91
CA ASN A 278 -9.74 29.97 -53.18
C ASN A 278 -10.28 30.90 -52.08
N GLN A 279 -11.45 31.50 -52.35
CA GLN A 279 -12.40 31.93 -51.34
C GLN A 279 -13.48 30.86 -51.23
N LEU A 280 -13.78 30.41 -50.01
CA LEU A 280 -15.13 30.02 -49.62
C LEU A 280 -15.28 30.23 -48.11
N GLU A 281 -16.11 31.22 -47.80
CA GLU A 281 -16.74 31.50 -46.52
C GLU A 281 -17.68 30.35 -46.12
N GLU A 282 -17.83 30.12 -44.82
CA GLU A 282 -19.15 29.80 -44.26
C GLU A 282 -19.26 30.39 -42.85
N GLU A 283 -20.18 31.35 -42.73
CA GLU A 283 -20.68 31.95 -41.49
C GLU A 283 -21.66 31.02 -40.76
N GLN A 284 -21.72 31.19 -39.42
CA GLN A 284 -22.91 31.21 -38.54
C GLN A 284 -23.82 29.97 -38.44
N ASP A 285 -24.56 29.69 -37.37
CA ASP A 285 -24.76 30.20 -36.00
C ASP A 285 -25.73 29.17 -35.36
N GLY A 286 -25.74 29.06 -34.03
CA GLY A 286 -26.67 28.21 -33.30
C GLY A 286 -26.28 28.05 -31.84
N GLY A 287 -26.35 29.15 -31.08
CA GLY A 287 -26.02 29.23 -29.66
C GLY A 287 -27.00 28.56 -28.68
N ILE A 288 -26.92 29.08 -27.43
CA ILE A 288 -27.62 28.72 -26.15
C ILE A 288 -26.74 27.77 -25.30
N THR A 289 -26.18 28.10 -24.12
CA THR A 289 -26.36 29.19 -23.14
C THR A 289 -25.20 29.16 -22.11
N GLU A 290 -24.70 30.34 -21.71
CA GLU A 290 -24.03 30.64 -20.42
C GLU A 290 -24.98 30.46 -19.21
N PRO A 291 -24.58 30.56 -17.90
CA PRO A 291 -23.36 31.17 -17.32
C PRO A 291 -22.59 30.28 -16.29
N VAL A 292 -21.31 30.52 -15.96
CA VAL A 292 -20.75 31.36 -14.86
C VAL A 292 -21.53 31.12 -13.54
N GLU A 293 -20.92 30.75 -12.40
CA GLU A 293 -20.03 31.57 -11.58
C GLU A 293 -19.68 30.83 -10.26
N GLU A 294 -18.53 31.16 -9.67
CA GLU A 294 -18.16 31.16 -8.23
C GLU A 294 -18.60 29.97 -7.33
N GLY A 295 -17.69 29.24 -6.69
CA GLY A 295 -16.90 29.72 -5.57
C GLY A 295 -17.47 29.18 -4.24
N SER A 296 -16.58 28.85 -3.29
CA SER A 296 -16.83 28.62 -1.85
C SER A 296 -16.79 27.17 -1.31
N GLU A 297 -16.23 27.11 -0.08
CA GLU A 297 -16.24 26.04 0.95
C GLU A 297 -15.23 24.90 0.74
N GLU A 298 -14.03 24.90 1.35
CA GLU A 298 -13.70 25.07 2.77
C GLU A 298 -14.62 24.27 3.70
N GLN A 299 -14.26 23.00 3.93
CA GLN A 299 -14.58 22.29 5.16
C GLN A 299 -13.38 21.44 5.59
N GLY A 300 -12.74 21.88 6.66
CA GLY A 300 -11.93 21.04 7.53
C GLY A 300 -12.78 20.33 8.58
N GLU A 301 -12.06 19.55 9.40
CA GLU A 301 -12.47 18.83 10.63
C GLU A 301 -13.22 17.51 10.39
N GLU A 302 -12.87 16.34 10.94
CA GLU A 302 -11.87 15.81 11.89
C GLU A 302 -12.21 14.27 12.03
N PRO A 303 -11.65 13.43 12.94
CA PRO A 303 -10.32 13.34 13.56
C PRO A 303 -9.71 11.91 13.54
N ILE A 304 -8.54 11.79 14.17
CA ILE A 304 -7.73 10.60 14.44
C ILE A 304 -8.07 10.00 15.84
N GLU A 305 -7.87 8.68 15.98
CA GLU A 305 -7.59 7.85 17.18
C GLU A 305 -8.58 7.69 18.37
N GLY A 306 -8.76 6.41 18.73
CA GLY A 306 -8.45 5.94 20.09
C GLY A 306 -9.64 5.55 20.98
N GLY A 307 -9.82 4.25 21.24
CA GLY A 307 -10.79 3.80 22.24
C GLY A 307 -10.89 2.28 22.41
N VAL A 308 -10.01 1.74 23.25
CA VAL A 308 -10.03 0.37 23.79
C VAL A 308 -11.35 0.10 24.54
N GLY A 309 -11.98 -1.05 24.32
CA GLY A 309 -13.20 -1.43 25.03
C GLY A 309 -13.59 -2.89 24.83
N ALA A 310 -12.86 -3.79 25.47
CA ALA A 310 -13.28 -5.16 25.69
C ALA A 310 -14.60 -5.21 26.49
N LYS A 311 -15.58 -5.99 26.01
CA LYS A 311 -16.32 -6.95 26.84
C LYS A 311 -17.21 -7.82 25.96
N ASP A 312 -16.62 -8.98 25.67
CA ASP A 312 -17.28 -10.25 25.47
C ASP A 312 -18.22 -10.54 26.65
N SER A 313 -19.49 -10.84 26.38
CA SER A 313 -20.41 -11.40 27.37
C SER A 313 -21.20 -12.51 26.70
N HIS A 314 -20.61 -13.70 26.83
CA HIS A 314 -21.18 -15.03 26.89
C HIS A 314 -22.70 -15.18 26.72
N LYS A 315 -23.02 -15.99 25.71
CA LYS A 315 -24.14 -16.93 25.69
C LYS A 315 -24.19 -17.76 26.98
N GLU A 316 -25.32 -17.69 27.68
CA GLU A 316 -25.79 -18.75 28.57
C GLU A 316 -26.55 -19.77 27.72
N GLU A 317 -25.95 -20.93 27.47
CA GLU A 317 -26.66 -22.16 27.13
C GLU A 317 -26.70 -23.00 28.41
N ASP A 318 -27.83 -22.93 29.12
CA ASP A 318 -28.13 -23.88 30.20
C ASP A 318 -28.58 -25.21 29.59
N SER A 319 -27.69 -26.18 29.69
CA SER A 319 -27.94 -27.60 29.52
C SER A 319 -28.34 -28.18 30.88
N GLU A 320 -29.64 -28.36 31.10
CA GLU A 320 -30.15 -29.19 32.20
C GLU A 320 -30.09 -30.69 31.82
N GLY A 321 -29.32 -31.46 32.60
CA GLY A 321 -29.84 -32.63 33.32
C GLY A 321 -30.09 -33.95 32.59
N THR A 322 -29.07 -34.83 32.63
CA THR A 322 -29.04 -36.27 33.08
C THR A 322 -30.34 -37.04 33.40
N PRO A 323 -30.30 -38.39 33.62
CA PRO A 323 -29.44 -39.46 33.10
C PRO A 323 -30.23 -40.75 32.70
N ASP A 324 -29.67 -41.62 31.87
CA ASP A 324 -30.14 -43.02 31.76
C ASP A 324 -29.16 -43.98 32.43
N ARG A 325 -29.73 -44.84 33.28
CA ARG A 325 -29.11 -46.00 33.91
C ARG A 325 -29.99 -47.20 33.67
#